data_AF-A0A3S4HZC5-F1
#
_entry.id   AF-A0A3S4HZC5-F1
#
_cell.length_a   1.000
_cell.length_b   1.000
_cell.length_c   1.000
_cell.angle_alpha   90.00
_cell.angle_beta   90.00
_cell.angle_gamma   90.00
#
_symmetry.space_group_name_H-M   'P 1'
#
loop_
_entity.id
_entity.type
_entity.pdbx_description
1 polymer ?
#
loop_
_entity_poly.entity_id
_entity_poly.type
_entity_poly.pdbx_seq_one_letter_code
_entity_poly.pdbx_strand_id
1 'polypeptide(L)'
;MNIIDIATKIIIPAIGIVVAAIGQKDKWIITTDRLFEKYAKLSKFTFKLSNQLNDSKLKDISGEYGYAAIIRKKGLTKDERYTLLNMLNPVEGIEDYHTCSDYLKISVIDRRFVWKNKHYNNIIYKRTILTITSILYYISSIMLFIPIFYQPFRDTFIGVLFRNLTTNMQIGISLYIMIFGLFFFVMTLNKLSKLYRAEKLIKNSTPTH
;
A
#
# COMPACT_ATOMS: atom_id res chain seq x y z
N MET A 1 25.22 -0.90 32.88
CA MET A 1 24.29 -0.11 32.03
C MET A 1 22.92 -0.73 32.19
N ASN A 2 21.93 0.01 32.71
CA ASN A 2 20.61 -0.55 33.03
C ASN A 2 19.87 -0.95 31.74
N ILE A 3 19.03 -2.00 31.80
CA ILE A 3 18.19 -2.44 30.67
C ILE A 3 17.36 -1.29 30.09
N ILE A 4 16.96 -0.34 30.93
CA ILE A 4 16.22 0.87 30.56
C ILE A 4 17.07 1.83 29.72
N ASP A 5 18.37 1.95 30.00
CA ASP A 5 19.29 2.73 29.16
C ASP A 5 19.44 2.10 27.78
N ILE A 6 19.53 0.77 27.71
CA ILE A 6 19.64 0.03 26.44
C ILE A 6 18.35 0.22 25.61
N ALA A 7 17.19 0.08 26.24
CA ALA A 7 15.91 0.25 25.56
C ALA A 7 15.70 1.68 25.03
N THR A 8 15.98 2.69 25.85
CA THR A 8 15.73 4.09 25.50
C THR A 8 16.77 4.68 24.55
N LYS A 9 18.05 4.33 24.69
CA LYS A 9 19.14 4.90 23.88
C LYS A 9 19.45 4.14 22.61
N ILE A 10 19.07 2.86 22.52
CA ILE A 10 19.44 1.99 21.40
C ILE A 10 18.20 1.47 20.67
N ILE A 11 17.26 0.85 21.40
CA ILE A 11 16.11 0.17 20.77
C ILE A 11 15.13 1.19 20.17
N ILE A 12 14.75 2.24 20.90
CA ILE A 12 13.82 3.27 20.42
C ILE A 12 14.37 3.99 19.17
N PRO A 13 15.62 4.49 19.14
CA PRO A 13 16.20 5.08 17.94
C PRO A 13 16.32 4.08 16.79
N ALA A 14 16.66 2.82 17.06
CA ALA A 14 16.74 1.79 16.03
C ALA A 14 15.36 1.52 15.38
N ILE A 15 14.29 1.45 16.18
CA ILE A 15 12.92 1.34 15.65
C ILE A 15 12.54 2.59 14.86
N GLY A 16 12.88 3.79 15.36
CA GLY A 16 12.68 5.04 14.63
C GLY A 16 13.40 5.07 13.27
N ILE A 17 14.63 4.57 13.20
CA ILE A 17 15.40 4.43 11.96
C ILE A 17 14.76 3.39 11.04
N VAL A 18 14.26 2.27 11.57
CA VAL A 18 13.57 1.25 10.77
C VAL A 18 12.25 1.80 10.21
N VAL A 19 11.47 2.54 11.00
CA VAL A 19 10.24 3.19 10.55
C VAL A 19 10.55 4.28 9.52
N ALA A 20 11.58 5.10 9.74
CA ALA A 20 12.03 6.09 8.77
C ALA A 20 12.55 5.44 7.48
N ALA A 21 13.28 4.32 7.55
CA ALA A 21 13.76 3.58 6.39
C ALA A 21 12.62 2.90 5.61
N ILE A 22 11.56 2.46 6.32
CA ILE A 22 10.33 1.94 5.70
C ILE A 22 9.54 3.08 5.05
N GLY A 23 9.42 4.24 5.69
CA GLY A 23 8.81 5.44 5.10
C GLY A 23 9.59 5.98 3.90
N GLN A 24 10.92 5.93 3.93
CA GLN A 24 11.77 6.33 2.81
C GLN A 24 11.70 5.35 1.62
N LYS A 25 11.18 4.13 1.83
CA LYS A 25 10.81 3.21 0.74
C LYS A 25 9.60 3.70 -0.07
N ASP A 26 8.91 4.76 0.34
CA ASP A 26 7.95 5.52 -0.48
C ASP A 26 8.60 6.31 -1.64
N LYS A 27 9.66 5.74 -2.25
CA LYS A 27 10.17 6.03 -3.61
C LYS A 27 9.12 5.84 -4.72
N TRP A 28 7.83 5.81 -4.38
CA TRP A 28 6.72 5.63 -5.30
C TRP A 28 6.67 6.73 -6.36
N ILE A 29 6.81 8.00 -5.97
CA ILE A 29 6.69 9.14 -6.89
C ILE A 29 7.87 9.20 -7.88
N ILE A 30 9.11 9.02 -7.39
CA ILE A 30 10.32 9.08 -8.23
C ILE A 30 10.37 7.94 -9.27
N THR A 31 9.83 6.76 -8.91
CA THR A 31 9.84 5.60 -9.80
C THR A 31 8.80 5.73 -10.92
N THR A 32 7.63 6.31 -10.61
CA THR A 32 6.57 6.54 -11.61
C THR A 32 6.98 7.58 -12.65
N ASP A 33 7.66 8.66 -12.23
CA ASP A 33 8.09 9.73 -13.15
C ASP A 33 9.20 9.26 -14.08
N ARG A 34 10.18 8.51 -13.56
CA ARG A 34 11.23 7.92 -14.39
C ARG A 34 10.69 6.93 -15.43
N LEU A 35 9.65 6.17 -15.07
CA LEU A 35 9.00 5.24 -16.02
C LEU A 35 8.25 6.00 -17.10
N PHE A 36 7.47 7.02 -16.71
CA PHE A 36 6.78 7.89 -17.65
C PHE A 36 7.76 8.52 -18.64
N GLU A 37 8.82 9.17 -18.14
CA GLU A 37 9.81 9.81 -19.00
C GLU A 37 10.48 8.84 -19.96
N LYS A 38 10.90 7.67 -19.46
CA LYS A 38 11.57 6.65 -20.27
C LYS A 38 10.68 6.21 -21.43
N TYR A 39 9.45 5.83 -21.14
CA TYR A 39 8.52 5.33 -22.16
C TYR A 39 8.02 6.44 -23.08
N ALA A 40 7.83 7.66 -22.58
CA ALA A 40 7.47 8.82 -23.39
C ALA A 40 8.59 9.21 -24.38
N LYS A 41 9.85 9.18 -23.94
CA LYS A 41 11.02 9.42 -24.82
C LYS A 41 11.12 8.34 -25.90
N LEU A 42 10.95 7.07 -25.55
CA LEU A 42 10.96 5.94 -26.50
C LEU A 42 9.81 6.02 -27.51
N SER A 43 8.59 6.35 -27.05
CA SER A 43 7.43 6.52 -27.92
C SER A 43 7.67 7.63 -28.96
N LYS A 44 8.11 8.81 -28.50
CA LYS A 44 8.43 9.94 -29.40
C LYS A 44 9.53 9.62 -30.40
N PHE A 45 10.61 8.96 -29.95
CA PHE A 45 11.71 8.55 -30.83
C PHE A 45 11.24 7.56 -31.89
N THR A 46 10.53 6.51 -31.47
CA THR A 46 10.07 5.44 -32.38
C THR A 46 9.05 5.97 -33.38
N PHE A 47 8.16 6.89 -32.97
CA PHE A 47 7.20 7.54 -33.87
C PHE A 47 7.88 8.43 -34.92
N LYS A 48 8.91 9.18 -34.53
CA LYS A 48 9.69 9.98 -35.49
C LYS A 48 10.41 9.08 -36.49
N LEU A 49 11.01 7.99 -36.01
CA LEU A 49 11.68 7.01 -36.86
C LEU A 49 10.72 6.31 -37.82
N SER A 50 9.50 5.96 -37.36
CA SER A 50 8.48 5.35 -38.23
C SER A 50 8.05 6.27 -39.36
N ASN A 51 7.92 7.58 -39.09
CA ASN A 51 7.56 8.56 -40.11
C ASN A 51 8.69 8.79 -41.13
N GLN A 52 9.96 8.65 -40.71
CA GLN A 52 11.12 8.76 -41.61
C GLN A 52 11.29 7.53 -42.49
N LEU A 53 11.02 6.34 -41.96
CA LEU A 53 11.18 5.06 -42.66
C LEU A 53 9.90 4.55 -43.33
N ASN A 54 8.76 5.24 -43.15
CA ASN A 54 7.42 4.78 -43.54
C ASN A 54 7.10 3.34 -43.09
N ASP A 55 7.57 2.96 -41.90
CA ASP A 55 7.41 1.61 -41.33
C ASP A 55 6.21 1.56 -40.36
N SER A 56 5.18 0.82 -40.75
CA SER A 56 3.95 0.62 -39.95
C SER A 56 4.20 -0.13 -38.64
N LYS A 57 5.17 -1.06 -38.61
CA LYS A 57 5.50 -1.83 -37.41
C LYS A 57 6.14 -0.95 -36.34
N LEU A 58 7.00 -0.01 -36.75
CA LEU A 58 7.58 0.97 -35.82
C LEU A 58 6.51 1.92 -35.27
N LYS A 59 5.52 2.28 -36.09
CA LYS A 59 4.38 3.09 -35.65
C LYS A 59 3.59 2.38 -34.54
N ASP A 60 3.31 1.09 -34.69
CA ASP A 60 2.62 0.30 -33.66
C ASP A 60 3.42 0.21 -32.35
N ILE A 61 4.73 -0.02 -32.45
CA ILE A 61 5.63 -0.05 -31.29
C ILE A 61 5.64 1.30 -30.55
N SER A 62 5.57 2.42 -31.29
CA SER A 62 5.51 3.74 -30.68
C SER A 62 4.24 3.93 -29.84
N GLY A 63 3.10 3.37 -30.29
CA GLY A 63 1.84 3.35 -29.56
C GLY A 63 1.93 2.51 -28.29
N GLU A 64 2.55 1.33 -28.36
CA GLU A 64 2.76 0.45 -27.20
C GLU A 64 3.61 1.12 -26.10
N TYR A 65 4.64 1.87 -26.49
CA TYR A 65 5.40 2.69 -25.53
C TYR A 65 4.57 3.84 -24.97
N GLY A 66 3.67 4.44 -25.76
CA GLY A 66 2.72 5.44 -25.28
C GLY A 66 1.80 4.89 -24.19
N TYR A 67 1.19 3.72 -24.43
CA TYR A 67 0.36 3.06 -23.42
C TYR A 67 1.14 2.67 -22.16
N ALA A 68 2.37 2.18 -22.32
CA ALA A 68 3.25 1.91 -21.18
C ALA A 68 3.59 3.18 -20.37
N ALA A 69 3.77 4.32 -21.04
CA ALA A 69 4.04 5.60 -20.39
C ALA A 69 2.84 6.06 -19.55
N ILE A 70 1.61 5.96 -20.08
CA ILE A 70 0.38 6.34 -19.37
C ILE A 70 0.20 5.47 -18.12
N ILE A 71 0.37 4.16 -18.27
CA ILE A 71 0.11 3.21 -17.18
C ILE A 71 1.23 3.22 -16.13
N ARG A 72 2.47 3.58 -16.47
CA ARG A 72 3.60 3.69 -15.51
C ARG A 72 3.89 2.40 -14.72
N LYS A 73 3.50 1.23 -15.23
CA LYS A 73 3.73 -0.08 -14.59
C LYS A 73 4.58 -0.99 -15.48
N LYS A 74 5.60 -1.62 -14.88
CA LYS A 74 6.40 -2.66 -15.53
C LYS A 74 5.70 -4.02 -15.49
N GLY A 75 6.02 -4.88 -16.45
CA GLY A 75 5.63 -6.29 -16.44
C GLY A 75 4.20 -6.59 -16.90
N LEU A 76 3.43 -5.56 -17.29
CA LEU A 76 2.13 -5.75 -17.93
C LEU A 76 2.29 -6.13 -19.41
N THR A 77 1.52 -7.11 -19.87
CA THR A 77 1.39 -7.44 -21.29
C THR A 77 0.60 -6.36 -22.04
N LYS A 78 0.61 -6.43 -23.37
CA LYS A 78 -0.18 -5.55 -24.23
C LYS A 78 -1.65 -5.57 -23.83
N ASP A 79 -2.25 -6.75 -23.78
CA ASP A 79 -3.69 -6.89 -23.52
C ASP A 79 -4.10 -6.45 -22.11
N GLU A 80 -3.23 -6.66 -21.11
CA GLU A 80 -3.48 -6.16 -19.75
C GLU A 80 -3.48 -4.63 -19.71
N ARG A 81 -2.59 -3.97 -20.48
CA ARG A 81 -2.58 -2.51 -20.61
C ARG A 81 -3.83 -1.99 -21.28
N TYR A 82 -4.28 -2.64 -22.35
CA TYR A 82 -5.54 -2.29 -23.00
C TYR A 82 -6.74 -2.45 -22.07
N THR A 83 -6.74 -3.49 -21.22
CA THR A 83 -7.80 -3.68 -20.23
C THR A 83 -7.87 -2.50 -19.26
N LEU A 84 -6.72 -2.02 -18.75
CA LEU A 84 -6.64 -0.84 -17.88
C LEU A 84 -7.13 0.45 -18.54
N LEU A 85 -6.76 0.66 -19.81
CA LEU A 85 -7.11 1.88 -20.55
C LEU A 85 -8.58 1.92 -20.97
N ASN A 86 -9.23 0.76 -21.12
CA ASN A 86 -10.64 0.65 -21.51
C ASN A 86 -11.62 0.68 -20.32
N MET A 87 -11.16 1.04 -19.12
CA MET A 87 -12.04 1.22 -17.97
C MET A 87 -12.91 2.47 -18.12
N LEU A 88 -14.08 2.49 -17.48
CA LEU A 88 -14.97 3.65 -17.48
C LEU A 88 -14.27 4.94 -17.04
N ASN A 89 -13.43 4.84 -16.01
CA ASN A 89 -12.55 5.90 -15.55
C ASN A 89 -11.10 5.39 -15.49
N PRO A 90 -10.33 5.50 -16.60
CA PRO A 90 -9.00 4.89 -16.68
C PRO A 90 -7.97 5.59 -15.79
N VAL A 91 -8.14 6.87 -15.49
CA VAL A 91 -7.21 7.62 -14.62
C VAL A 91 -7.29 7.10 -13.18
N GLU A 92 -8.48 7.14 -12.57
CA GLU A 92 -8.69 6.64 -11.21
C GLU A 92 -8.42 5.12 -11.14
N GLY A 93 -8.81 4.37 -12.17
CA GLY A 93 -8.58 2.93 -12.25
C GLY A 93 -7.10 2.54 -12.26
N ILE A 94 -6.26 3.28 -12.98
CA ILE A 94 -4.81 3.04 -13.01
C ILE A 94 -4.18 3.39 -11.65
N GLU A 95 -4.58 4.49 -11.01
CA GLU A 95 -4.07 4.88 -9.69
C GLU A 95 -4.44 3.87 -8.60
N ASP A 96 -5.70 3.43 -8.57
CA ASP A 96 -6.14 2.40 -7.66
C ASP A 96 -5.43 1.08 -7.94
N TYR A 97 -5.25 0.70 -9.22
CA TYR A 97 -4.49 -0.49 -9.59
C TYR A 97 -3.04 -0.42 -9.10
N HIS A 98 -2.35 0.72 -9.24
CA HIS A 98 -0.99 0.86 -8.69
C HIS A 98 -0.97 0.61 -7.19
N THR A 99 -1.94 1.19 -6.49
CA THR A 99 -2.04 1.12 -5.03
C THR A 99 -2.25 -0.32 -4.54
N CYS A 100 -3.08 -1.10 -5.23
CA CYS A 100 -3.47 -2.45 -4.80
C CYS A 100 -3.02 -3.59 -5.73
N SER A 101 -2.07 -3.33 -6.65
CA SER A 101 -1.55 -4.34 -7.60
C SER A 101 -0.98 -5.61 -6.96
N ASP A 102 -0.60 -5.56 -5.68
CA ASP A 102 -0.16 -6.74 -4.92
C ASP A 102 -1.29 -7.78 -4.74
N TYR A 103 -2.54 -7.32 -4.71
CA TYR A 103 -3.74 -8.14 -4.52
C TYR A 103 -4.49 -8.47 -5.81
N LEU A 104 -4.22 -7.73 -6.88
CA LEU A 104 -4.94 -7.82 -8.15
C LEU A 104 -4.14 -8.56 -9.23
N LYS A 105 -4.88 -9.24 -10.10
CA LYS A 105 -4.42 -9.76 -11.38
C LYS A 105 -5.43 -9.33 -12.45
N ILE A 106 -4.95 -9.01 -13.65
CA ILE A 106 -5.81 -8.70 -14.78
C ILE A 106 -6.09 -10.02 -15.54
N SER A 107 -7.36 -10.37 -15.68
CA SER A 107 -7.79 -11.49 -16.52
C SER A 107 -7.99 -10.97 -17.93
N VAL A 108 -7.08 -11.31 -18.85
CA VAL A 108 -7.16 -10.89 -20.27
C VAL A 108 -8.39 -11.49 -20.96
N ILE A 109 -8.72 -12.75 -20.64
CA ILE A 109 -9.85 -13.48 -21.23
C ILE A 109 -11.17 -12.78 -20.88
N ASP A 110 -11.34 -12.44 -19.60
CA ASP A 110 -12.58 -11.85 -19.09
C ASP A 110 -12.56 -10.31 -19.11
N ARG A 111 -11.44 -9.70 -19.52
CA ARG A 111 -11.16 -8.25 -19.48
C ARG A 111 -11.52 -7.60 -18.13
N ARG A 112 -11.30 -8.31 -17.03
CA ARG A 112 -11.67 -7.88 -15.67
C ARG A 112 -10.55 -8.03 -14.67
N PHE A 113 -10.68 -7.38 -13.52
CA PHE A 113 -9.80 -7.64 -12.40
C PHE A 113 -10.25 -8.87 -11.63
N VAL A 114 -9.29 -9.68 -11.21
CA VAL A 114 -9.50 -10.82 -10.34
C VAL A 114 -8.50 -10.79 -9.20
N TRP A 115 -8.84 -11.45 -8.10
CA TRP A 115 -7.89 -11.62 -7.01
C TRP A 115 -6.68 -12.42 -7.48
N LYS A 116 -5.48 -11.91 -7.19
CA LYS A 116 -4.23 -12.58 -7.52
C LYS A 116 -4.10 -13.92 -6.77
N ASN A 117 -4.51 -13.94 -5.51
CA ASN A 117 -4.54 -15.14 -4.69
C ASN A 117 -5.98 -15.68 -4.58
N LYS A 118 -6.15 -16.95 -4.97
CA LYS A 118 -7.44 -17.65 -4.99
C LYS A 118 -8.16 -17.67 -3.65
N HIS A 119 -7.44 -17.61 -2.52
CA HIS A 119 -8.09 -17.60 -1.20
C HIS A 119 -9.03 -16.39 -1.02
N TYR A 120 -8.73 -15.25 -1.64
CA TYR A 120 -9.59 -14.05 -1.57
C TYR A 120 -10.90 -14.18 -2.38
N ASN A 121 -11.03 -15.20 -3.24
CA ASN A 121 -12.31 -15.52 -3.87
C ASN A 121 -13.32 -16.07 -2.85
N ASN A 122 -12.84 -16.67 -1.75
CA ASN A 122 -13.71 -17.15 -0.69
C ASN A 122 -14.17 -15.96 0.19
N ILE A 123 -15.48 -15.70 0.17
CA ILE A 123 -16.12 -14.62 0.92
C ILE A 123 -15.85 -14.74 2.43
N ILE A 124 -15.86 -15.96 2.97
CA ILE A 124 -15.63 -16.21 4.40
C ILE A 124 -14.20 -15.82 4.75
N TYR A 125 -13.21 -16.34 4.03
CA TYR A 125 -11.81 -16.01 4.24
C TYR A 125 -11.55 -14.50 4.17
N LYS A 126 -12.12 -13.84 3.16
CA LYS A 126 -11.99 -12.38 3.00
C LYS A 126 -12.60 -11.63 4.18
N ARG A 127 -13.82 -11.98 4.60
CA ARG A 127 -14.47 -11.38 5.77
C ARG A 127 -13.64 -11.59 7.03
N THR A 128 -13.14 -12.81 7.27
CA THR A 128 -12.28 -13.11 8.41
C THR A 128 -11.02 -12.24 8.41
N ILE A 129 -10.33 -12.10 7.27
CA ILE A 129 -9.14 -11.22 7.18
C ILE A 129 -9.50 -9.76 7.46
N LEU A 130 -10.61 -9.26 6.90
CA LEU A 130 -11.05 -7.89 7.15
C LEU A 130 -11.34 -7.69 8.64
N THR A 131 -12.09 -8.60 9.26
CA THR A 131 -12.41 -8.55 10.69
C THR A 131 -11.15 -8.58 11.56
N ILE A 132 -10.23 -9.50 11.32
CA ILE A 132 -8.96 -9.59 12.08
C ILE A 132 -8.15 -8.30 11.90
N THR A 133 -8.06 -7.78 10.66
CA THR A 133 -7.31 -6.56 10.38
C THR A 133 -7.95 -5.34 11.03
N SER A 134 -9.30 -5.27 11.07
CA SER A 134 -10.04 -4.23 11.78
C SER A 134 -9.85 -4.30 13.30
N ILE A 135 -9.88 -5.49 13.90
CA ILE A 135 -9.60 -5.66 15.34
C ILE A 135 -8.19 -5.16 15.67
N LEU A 136 -7.19 -5.56 14.87
CA LEU A 136 -5.82 -5.10 15.03
C LEU A 136 -5.70 -3.58 14.87
N TYR A 137 -6.45 -2.98 13.94
CA TYR A 137 -6.50 -1.53 13.76
C TYR A 137 -7.02 -0.82 15.02
N TYR A 138 -8.10 -1.32 15.64
CA TYR A 138 -8.63 -0.74 16.88
C TYR A 138 -7.66 -0.89 18.06
N ILE A 139 -7.06 -2.07 18.23
CA ILE A 139 -6.03 -2.30 19.27
C ILE A 139 -4.86 -1.34 19.07
N SER A 140 -4.37 -1.19 17.84
CA SER A 140 -3.24 -0.31 17.52
C SER A 140 -3.58 1.17 17.77
N SER A 141 -4.83 1.57 17.49
CA SER A 141 -5.34 2.91 17.80
C SER A 141 -5.36 3.17 19.31
N ILE A 142 -5.83 2.21 20.10
CA ILE A 142 -5.83 2.31 21.58
C ILE A 142 -4.39 2.45 22.10
N MET A 143 -3.45 1.67 21.57
CA MET A 143 -2.03 1.76 21.92
C MET A 143 -1.43 3.13 21.58
N LEU A 144 -1.78 3.69 20.42
CA LEU A 144 -1.32 5.01 19.99
C LEU A 144 -1.80 6.13 20.92
N PHE A 145 -3.02 6.02 21.43
CA PHE A 145 -3.64 7.01 22.31
C PHE A 145 -3.60 6.63 23.79
N ILE A 146 -2.71 5.73 24.19
CA ILE A 146 -2.61 5.23 25.57
C ILE A 146 -2.49 6.34 26.64
N PRO A 147 -1.80 7.48 26.43
CA PRO A 147 -1.71 8.52 27.45
C PRO A 147 -3.07 9.15 27.78
N ILE A 148 -3.96 9.24 26.79
CA ILE A 148 -5.31 9.79 26.95
C ILE A 148 -6.15 8.85 27.81
N PHE A 149 -5.95 7.54 27.64
CA PHE A 149 -6.69 6.51 28.38
C PHE A 149 -6.15 6.25 29.79
N TYR A 150 -5.08 6.91 30.24
CA TYR A 150 -4.53 6.67 31.57
C TYR A 150 -5.52 6.98 32.70
N GLN A 151 -6.27 8.08 32.58
CA GLN A 151 -7.22 8.50 33.62
C GLN A 151 -8.38 7.50 33.85
N PRO A 152 -9.07 6.98 32.82
CA PRO A 152 -10.12 5.98 33.03
C PRO A 152 -9.58 4.61 33.50
N PHE A 153 -8.34 4.25 33.14
CA PHE A 153 -7.74 2.97 33.58
C PHE A 153 -6.98 3.06 34.90
N ARG A 154 -6.94 4.25 35.52
CA ARG A 154 -6.09 4.55 36.68
C ARG A 154 -6.28 3.61 37.86
N ASP A 155 -7.52 3.19 38.12
CA ASP A 155 -7.90 2.37 39.27
C ASP A 155 -8.09 0.88 38.91
N THR A 156 -7.80 0.51 37.67
CA THR A 156 -7.73 -0.91 37.26
C THR A 156 -6.43 -1.56 37.73
N PHE A 157 -6.39 -2.89 37.74
CA PHE A 157 -5.18 -3.66 38.04
C PHE A 157 -3.95 -3.18 37.24
N ILE A 158 -4.14 -2.88 35.95
CA ILE A 158 -3.08 -2.37 35.07
C ILE A 158 -2.64 -0.96 35.48
N GLY A 159 -3.59 -0.09 35.83
CA GLY A 159 -3.28 1.27 36.30
C GLY A 159 -2.54 1.31 37.63
N VAL A 160 -2.87 0.39 38.55
CA VAL A 160 -2.15 0.24 39.83
C VAL A 160 -0.71 -0.25 39.59
N LEU A 161 -0.52 -1.26 38.74
CA LEU A 161 0.81 -1.73 38.36
C LEU A 161 1.65 -0.62 37.70
N PHE A 162 1.05 0.15 36.79
CA PHE A 162 1.73 1.25 36.11
C PHE A 162 2.13 2.38 37.07
N ARG A 163 1.27 2.70 38.05
CA ARG A 163 1.52 3.72 39.07
C ARG A 163 2.69 3.37 39.99
N ASN A 164 2.92 2.09 40.24
CA ASN A 164 4.02 1.60 41.07
C ASN A 164 5.39 1.71 40.37
N LEU A 165 5.43 2.04 39.08
CA LEU A 165 6.67 2.27 38.33
C LEU A 165 7.23 3.68 38.60
N THR A 166 8.54 3.83 38.44
CA THR A 166 9.17 5.16 38.46
C THR A 166 8.67 6.03 37.30
N THR A 167 8.61 7.34 37.48
CA THR A 167 8.14 8.30 36.45
C THR A 167 8.86 8.12 35.11
N ASN A 168 10.17 7.87 35.13
CA ASN A 168 10.96 7.64 33.92
C ASN A 168 10.55 6.35 33.19
N MET A 169 10.24 5.28 33.93
CA MET A 169 9.74 4.03 33.34
C MET A 169 8.34 4.20 32.77
N GLN A 170 7.46 4.96 33.43
CA GLN A 170 6.11 5.25 32.94
C GLN A 170 6.15 5.99 31.59
N ILE A 171 7.01 7.01 31.48
CA ILE A 171 7.21 7.75 30.23
C ILE A 171 7.79 6.82 29.15
N GLY A 172 8.81 6.04 29.48
CA GLY A 172 9.46 5.13 28.53
C GLY A 172 8.51 4.05 27.98
N ILE A 173 7.71 3.41 28.83
CA ILE A 173 6.73 2.39 28.42
C ILE A 173 5.60 3.01 27.59
N SER A 174 5.10 4.19 27.99
CA SER A 174 4.08 4.90 27.21
C SER A 174 4.57 5.21 25.80
N LEU A 175 5.76 5.79 25.67
CA LEU A 175 6.35 6.10 24.36
C LEU A 175 6.57 4.83 23.52
N TYR A 176 7.06 3.76 24.14
CA TYR A 176 7.26 2.48 23.45
C TYR A 176 5.95 1.93 22.88
N ILE A 177 4.89 1.88 23.70
CA ILE A 177 3.57 1.39 23.28
C ILE A 177 2.98 2.29 22.19
N MET A 178 3.14 3.61 22.30
CA MET A 178 2.67 4.55 21.28
C MET A 178 3.36 4.34 19.92
N ILE A 179 4.69 4.23 19.90
CA ILE A 179 5.45 4.03 18.66
C ILE A 179 5.08 2.69 18.01
N PHE A 180 4.95 1.64 18.81
CA PHE A 180 4.52 0.33 18.33
C PHE A 180 3.07 0.40 17.80
N GLY A 181 2.17 1.04 18.55
CA GLY A 181 0.80 1.31 18.13
C GLY A 181 0.73 2.07 16.80
N LEU A 182 1.55 3.10 16.61
CA LEU A 182 1.65 3.85 15.36
C LEU A 182 2.05 2.95 14.18
N PHE A 183 3.06 2.11 14.37
CA PHE A 183 3.53 1.20 13.33
C PHE A 183 2.43 0.23 12.88
N PHE A 184 1.78 -0.46 13.83
CA PHE A 184 0.70 -1.38 13.49
C PHE A 184 -0.54 -0.66 12.95
N PHE A 185 -0.83 0.55 13.43
CA PHE A 185 -1.92 1.38 12.92
C PHE A 185 -1.73 1.68 11.43
N VAL A 186 -0.55 2.19 11.04
CA VAL A 186 -0.24 2.49 9.63
C VAL A 186 -0.27 1.22 8.78
N MET A 187 0.32 0.12 9.27
CA MET A 187 0.34 -1.16 8.55
C MET A 187 -1.06 -1.72 8.32
N THR A 188 -1.91 -1.74 9.34
CA THR A 188 -3.29 -2.26 9.27
C THR A 188 -4.16 -1.38 8.40
N LEU A 189 -4.06 -0.05 8.53
CA LEU A 189 -4.78 0.92 7.70
C LEU A 189 -4.41 0.78 6.22
N ASN A 190 -3.12 0.67 5.90
CA ASN A 190 -2.64 0.46 4.53
C ASN A 190 -3.18 -0.85 3.95
N LYS A 191 -3.12 -1.95 4.71
CA LYS A 191 -3.67 -3.24 4.28
C LYS A 191 -5.17 -3.16 4.01
N LEU A 192 -5.93 -2.52 4.91
CA LEU A 192 -7.38 -2.37 4.79
C LEU A 192 -7.75 -1.52 3.57
N SER A 193 -7.07 -0.38 3.37
CA SER A 193 -7.24 0.51 2.22
C SER A 193 -6.97 -0.22 0.90
N LYS A 194 -5.86 -0.96 0.80
CA LYS A 194 -5.53 -1.77 -0.40
C LYS A 194 -6.57 -2.84 -0.69
N LEU A 195 -7.06 -3.56 0.32
CA LEU A 195 -8.10 -4.58 0.15
C LEU A 195 -9.43 -3.96 -0.30
N TYR A 196 -9.82 -2.83 0.28
CA TYR A 196 -11.03 -2.12 -0.11
C TYR A 196 -11.00 -1.63 -1.56
N ARG A 197 -9.90 -0.97 -1.97
CA ARG A 197 -9.70 -0.52 -3.35
C ARG A 197 -9.68 -1.68 -4.34
N ALA A 198 -8.99 -2.78 -4.01
CA ALA A 198 -8.98 -3.99 -4.83
C ALA A 198 -10.39 -4.57 -5.01
N GLU A 199 -11.18 -4.64 -3.94
CA GLU A 199 -12.56 -5.11 -4.01
C GLU A 199 -13.45 -4.18 -4.86
N LYS A 200 -13.30 -2.86 -4.72
CA LYS A 200 -14.01 -1.87 -5.55
C LYS A 200 -13.69 -2.07 -7.03
N LEU A 201 -12.41 -2.22 -7.39
CA LEU A 201 -11.99 -2.45 -8.78
C LEU A 201 -12.53 -3.77 -9.37
N ILE A 202 -12.52 -4.85 -8.59
CA ILE A 202 -13.10 -6.13 -9.03
C ILE A 202 -14.60 -6.00 -9.26
N LYS A 203 -15.34 -5.38 -8.32
CA LYS A 203 -16.79 -5.18 -8.47
C LYS A 203 -17.12 -4.32 -9.70
N ASN A 204 -16.42 -3.21 -9.88
CA ASN A 204 -16.66 -2.29 -10.99
C ASN A 204 -16.28 -2.87 -12.37
N SER A 205 -15.42 -3.89 -12.40
CA SER A 205 -15.04 -4.59 -13.64
C SER A 205 -15.87 -5.84 -13.93
N THR A 206 -16.75 -6.24 -13.02
CA THR A 206 -17.66 -7.36 -13.24
C THR A 206 -18.93 -6.84 -13.93
N PRO A 207 -19.30 -7.34 -15.12
CA PRO A 207 -20.57 -6.95 -15.72
C PRO A 207 -21.71 -7.35 -14.78
N THR A 208 -22.54 -6.38 -14.40
CA THR A 208 -23.80 -6.63 -13.71
C THR A 208 -24.71 -7.37 -14.67
N HIS A 209 -24.94 -8.66 -14.38
CA HIS A 209 -26.02 -9.44 -15.02
C HIS A 209 -27.37 -9.00 -14.48
#